data_AF-A0AAN8WX55-F1
#
_entry.id   AF-A0AAN8WX55-F1
#
_cell.length_a   1.000
_cell.length_b   1.000
_cell.length_c   1.000
_cell.angle_alpha   90.00
_cell.angle_beta   90.00
_cell.angle_gamma   90.00
#
_symmetry.space_group_name_H-M   'P 1'
#
loop_
_entity.id
_entity.type
_entity.pdbx_description
1 polymer ?
#
loop_
_entity_poly.entity_id
_entity_poly.type
_entity_poly.pdbx_seq_one_letter_code
_entity_poly.pdbx_strand_id
1 'polypeptide(L)'
;MDKPVAKLSLGRNLVPRNLKEGNDIFFQCHVDANPPPYKILWLHQDKELLHNASEGVLVSESTLALQQVQRSRSGDYKCLASNVEGDSHSNTVHINIKYYPRCATPASVRGLIPMAPANITCSVDADPTNVTFTWSFIHSLQKDKSEELSSKRYTQRGLRSTLYYTPMSEKDYGTLLCSASNEVGTQREPCSFTIISAGPPEAVGNCTTGNVTSHSVHITCSPPGFDGGLQQSFLLQVWKLQSGELALNLSSKRPLFEARPLDSGHVFRAQVVAFNSRGRSSPKTLIFRTLKKAEMHKSLPSQVEPPPLVLINGAIAGVALIIAATFVALFSWVKIYRKKRRSRNHKRNGPLTHIGSKDNNPDLICE
;
A
#
# COMPACT_ATOMS: atom_id res chain seq x y z
N MET A 1 52.43 24.05 -3.06
CA MET A 1 51.55 23.01 -3.60
C MET A 1 50.34 23.06 -2.72
N ASP A 2 49.19 23.37 -3.30
CA ASP A 2 47.98 23.68 -2.54
C ASP A 2 46.79 22.92 -3.13
N LYS A 3 45.80 22.65 -2.28
CA LYS A 3 44.51 22.12 -2.74
C LYS A 3 43.85 23.07 -3.73
N PRO A 4 43.04 22.57 -4.67
CA PRO A 4 42.38 23.44 -5.63
C PRO A 4 41.43 24.42 -4.93
N VAL A 5 41.20 25.56 -5.57
CA VAL A 5 40.16 26.53 -5.19
C VAL A 5 39.20 26.64 -6.35
N ALA A 6 38.03 26.02 -6.22
CA ALA A 6 37.00 26.01 -7.24
C ALA A 6 35.95 27.13 -7.01
N LYS A 7 35.53 27.80 -8.09
CA LYS A 7 34.45 28.78 -8.10
C LYS A 7 33.54 28.54 -9.29
N LEU A 8 32.26 28.31 -9.01
CA LEU A 8 31.24 28.03 -9.99
C LEU A 8 30.52 29.33 -10.39
N SER A 9 30.41 29.57 -11.69
CA SER A 9 29.65 30.67 -12.26
C SER A 9 28.63 30.19 -13.31
N LEU A 10 27.51 30.91 -13.41
CA LEU A 10 26.55 30.74 -14.49
C LEU A 10 27.02 31.55 -15.71
N GLY A 11 26.71 31.09 -16.92
CA GLY A 11 27.05 31.78 -18.16
C GLY A 11 26.60 33.25 -18.15
N ARG A 12 27.42 34.14 -18.72
CA ARG A 12 27.28 35.61 -18.57
C ARG A 12 25.92 36.20 -18.96
N ASN A 13 25.17 35.53 -19.84
CA ASN A 13 23.87 35.99 -20.33
C ASN A 13 22.68 35.38 -19.57
N LEU A 14 22.93 34.52 -18.59
CA LEU A 14 21.90 33.81 -17.85
C LEU A 14 21.64 34.51 -16.52
N VAL A 15 20.38 34.87 -16.28
CA VAL A 15 19.91 35.39 -15.00
C VAL A 15 19.22 34.26 -14.26
N PRO A 16 19.73 33.78 -13.11
CA PRO A 16 19.19 32.61 -12.40
C PRO A 16 17.67 32.67 -12.14
N ARG A 17 17.12 33.87 -11.94
CA ARG A 17 15.70 34.09 -11.64
C ARG A 17 14.77 33.99 -12.86
N ASN A 18 15.30 33.99 -14.07
CA ASN A 18 14.52 34.04 -15.31
C ASN A 18 14.56 32.72 -16.10
N LEU A 19 15.15 31.68 -15.52
CA LEU A 19 15.28 30.37 -16.15
C LEU A 19 13.93 29.67 -16.18
N LYS A 20 13.57 29.14 -17.36
CA LYS A 20 12.30 28.43 -17.61
C LYS A 20 12.53 27.12 -18.34
N GLU A 21 11.55 26.22 -18.28
CA GLU A 21 11.58 24.94 -19.02
C GLU A 21 11.91 25.19 -20.50
N GLY A 22 12.81 24.37 -21.05
CA GLY A 22 13.28 24.46 -22.43
C GLY A 22 14.42 25.46 -22.66
N ASN A 23 14.91 26.17 -21.63
CA ASN A 23 16.14 26.96 -21.74
C ASN A 23 17.39 26.07 -21.80
N ASP A 24 18.46 26.63 -22.36
CA ASP A 24 19.79 26.05 -22.27
C ASP A 24 20.58 26.80 -21.19
N ILE A 25 21.21 26.05 -20.28
CA ILE A 25 21.95 26.57 -19.14
C ILE A 25 23.43 26.18 -19.31
N PHE A 26 24.32 27.14 -19.08
CA PHE A 26 25.75 26.94 -19.16
C PHE A 26 26.40 27.32 -17.83
N PHE A 27 27.27 26.46 -17.34
CA PHE A 27 28.07 26.67 -16.15
C PHE A 27 29.56 26.60 -16.48
N GLN A 28 30.34 27.40 -15.76
CA GLN A 28 31.80 27.40 -15.82
C GLN A 28 32.36 27.21 -14.41
N CYS A 29 33.18 26.17 -14.24
CA CYS A 29 33.96 25.96 -13.03
C CYS A 29 35.34 26.61 -13.25
N HIS A 30 35.65 27.63 -12.46
CA HIS A 30 36.96 28.25 -12.42
C HIS A 30 37.77 27.58 -11.31
N VAL A 31 38.89 26.94 -11.66
CA VAL A 31 39.74 26.23 -10.69
C VAL A 31 41.11 26.86 -10.69
N ASP A 32 41.55 27.35 -9.54
CA ASP A 32 42.92 27.76 -9.28
C ASP A 32 43.62 26.67 -8.48
N ALA A 33 44.67 26.06 -9.03
CA ALA A 33 45.35 24.94 -8.38
C ALA A 33 46.80 24.82 -8.85
N ASN A 34 47.69 24.48 -7.91
CA ASN A 34 49.07 24.13 -8.19
C ASN A 34 49.46 22.90 -7.36
N PRO A 35 49.56 21.70 -7.96
CA PRO A 35 49.53 21.38 -9.40
C PRO A 35 48.13 21.46 -10.04
N PRO A 36 48.05 21.47 -11.40
CA PRO A 36 46.78 21.47 -12.13
C PRO A 36 45.85 20.32 -11.71
N PRO A 37 44.53 20.52 -11.71
CA PRO A 37 43.58 19.47 -11.35
C PRO A 37 43.56 18.39 -12.44
N TYR A 38 43.57 17.12 -12.04
CA TYR A 38 43.42 16.00 -12.99
C TYR A 38 41.96 15.57 -13.16
N LYS A 39 41.05 16.07 -12.31
CA LYS A 39 39.63 15.71 -12.31
C LYS A 39 38.77 16.89 -11.86
N ILE A 40 37.70 17.16 -12.61
CA ILE A 40 36.62 18.06 -12.22
C ILE A 40 35.31 17.27 -12.34
N LEU A 41 34.55 17.22 -11.26
CA LEU A 41 33.23 16.59 -11.20
C LEU A 41 32.13 17.64 -11.06
N TRP A 42 31.02 17.39 -11.72
CA TRP A 42 29.82 18.20 -11.60
C TRP A 42 28.84 17.51 -10.66
N LEU A 43 28.27 18.27 -9.74
CA LEU A 43 27.33 17.77 -8.74
C LEU A 43 25.99 18.50 -8.88
N HIS A 44 24.90 17.75 -8.96
CA HIS A 44 23.52 18.25 -8.84
C HIS A 44 22.88 17.59 -7.62
N GLN A 45 22.44 18.40 -6.65
CA GLN A 45 21.94 17.91 -5.36
C GLN A 45 22.91 16.92 -4.68
N ASP A 46 24.20 17.28 -4.70
CA ASP A 46 25.31 16.48 -4.16
C ASP A 46 25.50 15.09 -4.80
N LYS A 47 24.86 14.83 -5.95
CA LYS A 47 25.07 13.63 -6.77
C LYS A 47 25.87 13.96 -8.02
N GLU A 48 26.79 13.07 -8.40
CA GLU A 48 27.58 13.22 -9.62
C GLU A 48 26.67 13.26 -10.85
N LEU A 49 26.87 14.29 -11.66
CA LEU A 49 26.17 14.52 -12.89
C LEU A 49 27.06 14.07 -14.05
N LEU A 50 26.72 12.92 -14.62
CA LEU A 50 27.48 12.31 -15.71
C LEU A 50 27.12 12.91 -17.06
N HIS A 51 28.07 12.87 -18.00
CA HIS A 51 27.82 13.23 -19.39
C HIS A 51 26.71 12.34 -19.97
N ASN A 52 25.64 12.96 -20.49
CA ASN A 52 24.56 12.27 -21.18
C ASN A 52 23.92 13.22 -22.20
N ALA A 53 24.47 13.22 -23.43
CA ALA A 53 23.98 14.06 -24.51
C ALA A 53 22.50 13.80 -24.87
N SER A 54 22.01 12.57 -24.69
CA SER A 54 20.61 12.22 -24.98
C SER A 54 19.62 12.88 -24.01
N GLU A 55 20.06 13.18 -22.78
CA GLU A 55 19.30 13.93 -21.78
C GLU A 55 19.65 15.43 -21.76
N GLY A 56 20.41 15.90 -22.77
CA GLY A 56 20.87 17.28 -22.86
C GLY A 56 21.96 17.65 -21.85
N VAL A 57 22.64 16.68 -21.25
CA VAL A 57 23.72 16.92 -20.27
C VAL A 57 25.08 16.79 -20.95
N LEU A 58 25.75 17.91 -21.17
CA LEU A 58 27.05 17.98 -21.81
C LEU A 58 28.10 18.43 -20.80
N VAL A 59 28.81 17.47 -20.25
CA VAL A 59 29.97 17.70 -19.37
C VAL A 59 31.25 17.80 -20.22
N SER A 60 32.06 18.81 -19.95
CA SER A 60 33.44 18.99 -20.42
C SER A 60 34.35 19.31 -19.22
N GLU A 61 35.67 19.43 -19.43
CA GLU A 61 36.65 19.56 -18.34
C GLU A 61 36.31 20.68 -17.34
N SER A 62 35.98 21.87 -17.82
CA SER A 62 35.66 23.02 -16.96
C SER A 62 34.25 23.58 -17.17
N THR A 63 33.44 22.96 -18.04
CA THR A 63 32.12 23.45 -18.41
C THR A 63 31.05 22.38 -18.32
N LEU A 64 29.84 22.82 -17.98
CA LEU A 64 28.63 22.01 -18.01
C LEU A 64 27.57 22.77 -18.79
N ALA A 65 27.05 22.16 -19.86
CA ALA A 65 25.87 22.64 -20.55
C ALA A 65 24.69 21.69 -20.30
N LEU A 66 23.55 22.27 -19.95
CA LEU A 66 22.27 21.59 -19.82
C LEU A 66 21.34 22.14 -20.90
N GLN A 67 20.93 21.31 -21.84
CA GLN A 67 20.08 21.69 -22.96
C GLN A 67 18.61 21.37 -22.66
N GLN A 68 17.71 22.23 -23.14
CA GLN A 68 16.25 22.08 -23.00
C GLN A 68 15.80 21.64 -21.61
N VAL A 69 16.26 22.36 -20.59
CA VAL A 69 16.13 21.93 -19.20
C VAL A 69 14.67 21.72 -18.79
N GLN A 70 14.42 20.65 -18.05
CA GLN A 70 13.12 20.35 -17.44
C GLN A 70 13.10 20.83 -15.99
N ARG A 71 11.92 21.02 -15.38
CA ARG A 71 11.80 21.43 -13.97
C ARG A 71 12.61 20.56 -12.99
N SER A 72 12.82 19.28 -13.31
CA SER A 72 13.59 18.32 -12.51
C SER A 72 15.08 18.67 -12.39
N ARG A 73 15.61 19.53 -13.28
CA ARG A 73 16.97 20.06 -13.21
C ARG A 73 17.08 21.26 -12.24
N SER A 74 16.02 21.65 -11.56
CA SER A 74 16.10 22.65 -10.48
C SER A 74 16.88 22.11 -9.28
N GLY A 75 17.48 23.00 -8.51
CA GLY A 75 18.24 22.67 -7.32
C GLY A 75 19.66 23.20 -7.34
N ASP A 76 20.49 22.61 -6.49
CA ASP A 76 21.83 23.08 -6.21
C ASP A 76 22.88 22.43 -7.10
N TYR A 77 23.74 23.26 -7.67
CA TYR A 77 24.88 22.85 -8.48
C TYR A 77 26.20 23.23 -7.80
N LYS A 78 27.17 22.33 -7.86
CA LYS A 78 28.56 22.53 -7.41
C LYS A 78 29.50 21.86 -8.41
N CYS A 79 30.75 22.30 -8.47
CA CYS A 79 31.83 21.49 -9.01
C CYS A 79 32.78 21.05 -7.90
N LEU A 80 33.36 19.87 -8.03
CA LEU A 80 34.44 19.35 -7.20
C LEU A 80 35.69 19.26 -8.06
N ALA A 81 36.79 19.84 -7.60
CA ALA A 81 38.09 19.77 -8.28
C ALA A 81 39.09 19.01 -7.42
N SER A 82 39.83 18.09 -8.06
CA SER A 82 40.81 17.22 -7.42
C SER A 82 42.20 17.43 -8.02
N ASN A 83 43.19 17.61 -7.16
CA ASN A 83 44.60 17.50 -7.51
C ASN A 83 45.33 16.58 -6.52
N VAL A 84 46.65 16.44 -6.65
CA VAL A 84 47.46 15.57 -5.79
C VAL A 84 47.46 15.99 -4.30
N GLU A 85 47.12 17.24 -4.00
CA GLU A 85 47.02 17.76 -2.63
C GLU A 85 45.63 17.52 -2.01
N GLY A 86 44.63 17.19 -2.84
CA GLY A 86 43.30 16.75 -2.42
C GLY A 86 42.14 17.38 -3.20
N ASP A 87 40.96 17.34 -2.59
CA ASP A 87 39.69 17.76 -3.19
C ASP A 87 39.18 19.07 -2.61
N SER A 88 38.49 19.85 -3.45
CA SER A 88 37.76 21.06 -3.04
C SER A 88 36.42 21.17 -3.76
N HIS A 89 35.41 21.69 -3.07
CA HIS A 89 34.12 22.04 -3.66
C HIS A 89 34.05 23.53 -3.96
N SER A 90 33.32 23.89 -5.01
CA SER A 90 32.97 25.27 -5.30
C SER A 90 31.90 25.84 -4.37
N ASN A 91 31.62 27.14 -4.52
CA ASN A 91 30.36 27.71 -4.07
C ASN A 91 29.16 26.97 -4.68
N THR A 92 28.02 27.04 -4.00
CA THR A 92 26.75 26.48 -4.48
C THR A 92 26.03 27.50 -5.35
N VAL A 93 25.57 27.06 -6.52
CA VAL A 93 24.68 27.85 -7.38
C VAL A 93 23.31 27.17 -7.41
N HIS A 94 22.31 27.83 -6.83
CA HIS A 94 20.93 27.36 -6.84
C HIS A 94 20.22 27.85 -8.11
N ILE A 95 19.62 26.92 -8.85
CA ILE A 95 18.83 27.21 -10.05
C ILE A 95 17.38 26.80 -9.81
N ASN A 96 16.45 27.71 -10.08
CA ASN A 96 15.02 27.40 -10.15
C ASN A 96 14.54 27.50 -11.60
N ILE A 97 14.01 26.40 -12.14
CA ILE A 97 13.49 26.35 -13.51
C ILE A 97 11.98 26.53 -13.46
N LYS A 98 11.53 27.72 -13.84
CA LYS A 98 10.11 28.09 -13.89
C LYS A 98 9.36 27.33 -14.98
N TYR A 99 8.08 27.06 -14.76
CA TYR A 99 7.22 26.34 -15.71
C TYR A 99 5.78 26.87 -15.70
N TYR A 100 5.11 26.74 -16.84
CA TYR A 100 3.69 27.08 -16.96
C TYR A 100 2.82 26.14 -16.11
N PRO A 101 1.63 26.57 -15.66
CA PRO A 101 0.76 25.75 -14.81
C PRO A 101 0.38 24.42 -15.46
N ARG A 102 0.39 23.33 -14.70
CA ARG A 102 -0.05 21.99 -15.11
C ARG A 102 -1.20 21.51 -14.25
N CYS A 103 -2.07 20.69 -14.83
CA CYS A 103 -3.22 20.19 -14.11
C CYS A 103 -2.78 19.24 -12.98
N ALA A 104 -3.12 19.56 -11.73
CA ALA A 104 -2.89 18.68 -10.58
C ALA A 104 -4.15 17.88 -10.19
N THR A 105 -5.33 18.32 -10.64
CA THR A 105 -6.60 17.61 -10.43
C THR A 105 -6.86 16.63 -11.56
N PRO A 106 -7.04 15.32 -11.31
CA PRO A 106 -7.26 14.37 -12.40
C PRO A 106 -8.56 14.68 -13.15
N ALA A 107 -8.56 14.37 -14.44
CA ALA A 107 -9.78 14.39 -15.24
C ALA A 107 -10.82 13.46 -14.60
N SER A 108 -12.06 13.93 -14.50
CA SER A 108 -13.12 13.18 -13.81
C SER A 108 -14.49 13.42 -14.42
N VAL A 109 -15.35 12.40 -14.32
CA VAL A 109 -16.78 12.50 -14.62
C VAL A 109 -17.51 12.84 -13.32
N ARG A 110 -18.37 13.85 -13.34
CA ARG A 110 -19.13 14.32 -12.19
C ARG A 110 -20.61 14.39 -12.53
N GLY A 111 -21.41 13.61 -11.82
CA GLY A 111 -22.86 13.69 -11.84
C GLY A 111 -23.33 14.87 -11.02
N LEU A 112 -24.00 15.81 -11.68
CA LEU A 112 -24.64 16.93 -11.01
C LEU A 112 -26.15 16.76 -11.02
N ILE A 113 -26.74 17.20 -9.93
CA ILE A 113 -28.18 17.12 -9.72
C ILE A 113 -28.83 18.29 -10.49
N PRO A 114 -29.87 18.05 -11.31
CA PRO A 114 -30.59 19.12 -11.99
C PRO A 114 -31.05 20.21 -11.01
N MET A 115 -30.81 21.47 -11.36
CA MET A 115 -31.16 22.68 -10.61
C MET A 115 -30.54 22.78 -9.20
N ALA A 116 -29.61 21.91 -8.84
CA ALA A 116 -28.90 21.99 -7.56
C ALA A 116 -27.49 22.57 -7.74
N PRO A 117 -27.07 23.46 -6.83
CA PRO A 117 -25.73 24.05 -6.89
C PRO A 117 -24.66 23.00 -6.56
N ALA A 118 -23.54 23.10 -7.26
CA ALA A 118 -22.36 22.27 -7.06
C ALA A 118 -21.07 23.08 -7.17
N ASN A 119 -20.06 22.65 -6.43
CA ASN A 119 -18.75 23.29 -6.43
C ASN A 119 -17.75 22.39 -7.15
N ILE A 120 -17.09 22.96 -8.17
CA ILE A 120 -16.09 22.26 -8.96
C ILE A 120 -14.74 22.90 -8.70
N THR A 121 -13.93 22.21 -7.90
CA THR A 121 -12.58 22.66 -7.57
C THR A 121 -11.56 22.08 -8.55
N CYS A 122 -10.74 22.98 -9.09
CA CYS A 122 -9.59 22.75 -9.92
C CYS A 122 -8.33 23.19 -9.17
N SER A 123 -7.25 22.41 -9.27
CA SER A 123 -5.96 22.70 -8.67
C SER A 123 -4.87 22.48 -9.70
N VAL A 124 -3.87 23.36 -9.72
CA VAL A 124 -2.73 23.30 -10.66
C VAL A 124 -1.40 23.25 -9.90
N ASP A 125 -0.38 22.72 -10.57
CA ASP A 125 1.02 22.80 -10.16
C ASP A 125 1.71 23.85 -11.04
N ALA A 126 2.35 24.87 -10.45
CA ALA A 126 2.95 25.98 -11.18
C ALA A 126 4.11 26.61 -10.41
N ASP A 127 5.16 27.01 -11.14
CA ASP A 127 6.21 27.90 -10.65
C ASP A 127 6.48 29.00 -11.70
N PRO A 128 6.22 30.29 -11.41
CA PRO A 128 5.80 30.81 -10.12
C PRO A 128 4.35 30.48 -9.74
N THR A 129 4.08 30.56 -8.43
CA THR A 129 2.77 30.23 -7.85
C THR A 129 1.72 31.33 -8.02
N ASN A 130 2.11 32.51 -8.53
CA ASN A 130 1.18 33.56 -8.90
C ASN A 130 0.53 33.20 -10.24
N VAL A 131 -0.69 32.68 -10.17
CA VAL A 131 -1.46 32.20 -11.33
C VAL A 131 -2.76 32.98 -11.47
N THR A 132 -3.32 33.02 -12.68
CA THR A 132 -4.69 33.46 -12.95
C THR A 132 -5.48 32.32 -13.58
N PHE A 133 -6.75 32.16 -13.16
CA PHE A 133 -7.61 31.09 -13.65
C PHE A 133 -8.67 31.59 -14.63
N THR A 134 -8.95 30.79 -15.65
CA THR A 134 -10.10 30.93 -16.53
C THR A 134 -10.86 29.61 -16.59
N TRP A 135 -12.18 29.70 -16.69
CA TRP A 135 -13.06 28.56 -16.86
C TRP A 135 -13.80 28.68 -18.17
N SER A 136 -13.89 27.60 -18.93
CA SER A 136 -14.71 27.52 -20.13
C SER A 136 -15.56 26.25 -20.13
N PHE A 137 -16.63 26.28 -20.91
CA PHE A 137 -17.55 25.16 -21.06
C PHE A 137 -17.62 24.74 -22.52
N ILE A 138 -17.52 23.45 -22.77
CA ILE A 138 -17.73 22.81 -24.06
C ILE A 138 -19.02 22.03 -23.99
N HIS A 139 -19.96 22.38 -24.86
CA HIS A 139 -21.24 21.69 -24.94
C HIS A 139 -21.07 20.30 -25.56
N SER A 140 -21.74 19.27 -25.01
CA SER A 140 -21.64 17.88 -25.50
C SER A 140 -21.98 17.73 -26.98
N LEU A 141 -22.90 18.57 -27.50
CA LEU A 141 -23.36 18.57 -28.90
C LEU A 141 -22.59 19.50 -29.84
N GLN A 142 -21.68 20.35 -29.33
CA GLN A 142 -20.90 21.30 -30.14
C GLN A 142 -19.46 21.35 -29.62
N LYS A 143 -18.67 20.31 -29.99
CA LYS A 143 -17.30 20.13 -29.49
C LYS A 143 -16.32 21.22 -29.90
N ASP A 144 -16.60 21.95 -30.99
CA ASP A 144 -15.66 22.91 -31.57
C ASP A 144 -15.79 24.34 -31.01
N LYS A 145 -16.74 24.58 -30.09
CA LYS A 145 -16.92 25.88 -29.44
C LYS A 145 -16.84 25.74 -27.94
N SER A 146 -15.81 26.35 -27.34
CA SER A 146 -15.74 26.59 -25.91
C SER A 146 -16.24 27.99 -25.59
N GLU A 147 -17.16 28.10 -24.64
CA GLU A 147 -17.64 29.38 -24.13
C GLU A 147 -16.95 29.71 -22.80
N GLU A 148 -16.33 30.88 -22.71
CA GLU A 148 -15.73 31.34 -21.46
C GLU A 148 -16.80 31.69 -20.42
N LEU A 149 -16.62 31.21 -19.19
CA LEU A 149 -17.51 31.47 -18.09
C LEU A 149 -17.15 32.78 -17.39
N SER A 150 -18.17 33.53 -16.96
CA SER A 150 -17.97 34.75 -16.19
C SER A 150 -17.11 34.52 -14.94
N SER A 151 -16.13 35.40 -14.72
CA SER A 151 -15.26 35.41 -13.53
C SER A 151 -16.01 35.54 -12.21
N LYS A 152 -17.26 36.02 -12.22
CA LYS A 152 -18.14 36.07 -11.04
C LYS A 152 -18.58 34.69 -10.55
N ARG A 153 -18.49 33.65 -11.39
CA ARG A 153 -18.92 32.28 -11.07
C ARG A 153 -17.85 31.45 -10.39
N TYR A 154 -16.62 31.94 -10.25
CA TYR A 154 -15.56 31.19 -9.60
C TYR A 154 -14.73 32.07 -8.67
N THR A 155 -14.07 31.41 -7.72
CA THR A 155 -13.17 32.04 -6.77
C THR A 155 -11.80 31.38 -6.83
N GLN A 156 -10.76 32.16 -6.59
CA GLN A 156 -9.39 31.67 -6.58
C GLN A 156 -8.78 31.78 -5.19
N ARG A 157 -8.03 30.75 -4.79
CA ARG A 157 -7.20 30.71 -3.58
C ARG A 157 -5.86 30.05 -3.91
N GLY A 158 -4.83 30.88 -4.16
CA GLY A 158 -3.52 30.42 -4.60
C GLY A 158 -3.60 29.61 -5.89
N LEU A 159 -3.11 28.37 -5.85
CA LEU A 159 -3.11 27.41 -6.97
C LEU A 159 -4.42 26.63 -7.13
N ARG A 160 -5.52 27.08 -6.51
CA ARG A 160 -6.83 26.42 -6.58
C ARG A 160 -7.90 27.41 -7.01
N SER A 161 -8.81 26.96 -7.87
CA SER A 161 -9.99 27.69 -8.29
C SER A 161 -11.24 26.84 -8.09
N THR A 162 -12.30 27.44 -7.55
CA THR A 162 -13.58 26.75 -7.33
C THR A 162 -14.68 27.47 -8.10
N LEU A 163 -15.26 26.75 -9.05
CA LEU A 163 -16.42 27.17 -9.85
C LEU A 163 -17.72 26.78 -9.14
N TYR A 164 -18.61 27.75 -8.99
CA TYR A 164 -19.99 27.56 -8.53
C TYR A 164 -20.87 27.32 -9.76
N TYR A 165 -21.34 26.09 -9.92
CA TYR A 165 -22.04 25.62 -11.10
C TYR A 165 -23.41 25.04 -10.74
N THR A 166 -24.45 25.47 -11.44
CA THR A 166 -25.81 24.96 -11.27
C THR A 166 -26.35 24.62 -12.66
N PRO A 167 -26.54 23.33 -13.00
CA PRO A 167 -27.12 22.95 -14.28
C PRO A 167 -28.63 23.25 -14.27
N MET A 168 -29.09 24.13 -15.15
CA MET A 168 -30.49 24.58 -15.21
C MET A 168 -31.27 23.90 -16.34
N SER A 169 -30.57 23.39 -17.36
CA SER A 169 -31.14 22.73 -18.52
C SER A 169 -30.24 21.58 -19.01
N GLU A 170 -30.76 20.75 -19.91
CA GLU A 170 -29.99 19.66 -20.54
C GLU A 170 -28.76 20.17 -21.31
N LYS A 171 -28.73 21.45 -21.69
CA LYS A 171 -27.59 22.08 -22.38
C LYS A 171 -26.43 22.40 -21.43
N ASP A 172 -26.66 22.36 -20.13
CA ASP A 172 -25.63 22.61 -19.12
C ASP A 172 -24.82 21.34 -18.78
N TYR A 173 -25.06 20.24 -19.50
CA TYR A 173 -24.27 19.01 -19.40
C TYR A 173 -23.25 18.94 -20.54
N GLY A 174 -21.97 18.82 -20.18
CA GLY A 174 -20.86 19.02 -21.10
C GLY A 174 -19.53 18.92 -20.37
N THR A 175 -18.49 19.52 -20.93
CA THR A 175 -17.15 19.49 -20.34
C THR A 175 -16.77 20.87 -19.85
N LEU A 176 -16.44 20.99 -18.57
CA LEU A 176 -15.85 22.18 -18.00
C LEU A 176 -14.33 22.08 -18.07
N LEU A 177 -13.71 23.12 -18.61
CA LEU A 177 -12.26 23.26 -18.70
C LEU A 177 -11.81 24.36 -17.75
N CYS A 178 -10.81 24.03 -16.95
CA CYS A 178 -10.11 24.97 -16.08
C CYS A 178 -8.69 25.15 -16.61
N SER A 179 -8.36 26.38 -16.96
CA SER A 179 -7.03 26.78 -17.42
C SER A 179 -6.41 27.73 -16.40
N ALA A 180 -5.11 27.60 -16.17
CA ALA A 180 -4.34 28.56 -15.40
C ALA A 180 -3.18 29.14 -16.21
N SER A 181 -2.79 30.37 -15.89
CA SER A 181 -1.66 31.06 -16.52
C SER A 181 -0.76 31.70 -15.47
N ASN A 182 0.56 31.68 -15.68
CA ASN A 182 1.54 32.44 -14.90
C ASN A 182 2.46 33.24 -15.84
N GLU A 183 3.48 33.90 -15.30
CA GLU A 183 4.42 34.70 -16.10
C GLU A 183 5.20 33.89 -17.16
N VAL A 184 5.28 32.55 -17.03
CA VAL A 184 5.92 31.68 -18.02
C VAL A 184 4.98 31.43 -19.20
N GLY A 185 3.68 31.34 -18.93
CA GLY A 185 2.64 31.21 -19.94
C GLY A 185 1.39 30.48 -19.43
N THR A 186 0.48 30.23 -20.37
CA THR A 186 -0.78 29.52 -20.13
C THR A 186 -0.59 28.01 -20.22
N GLN A 187 -1.32 27.30 -19.36
CA GLN A 187 -1.46 25.86 -19.37
C GLN A 187 -1.78 25.30 -20.77
N ARG A 188 -0.99 24.32 -21.23
CA ARG A 188 -1.18 23.67 -22.54
C ARG A 188 -2.38 22.73 -22.56
N GLU A 189 -2.55 21.96 -21.49
CA GLU A 189 -3.63 20.98 -21.34
C GLU A 189 -4.49 21.36 -20.13
N PRO A 190 -5.68 21.93 -20.32
CA PRO A 190 -6.54 22.34 -19.22
C PRO A 190 -7.01 21.16 -18.38
N CYS A 191 -7.33 21.42 -17.11
CA CYS A 191 -8.04 20.45 -16.29
C CYS A 191 -9.46 20.24 -16.82
N SER A 192 -9.86 18.99 -17.06
CA SER A 192 -11.13 18.65 -17.69
C SER A 192 -12.09 17.93 -16.75
N PHE A 193 -13.34 18.40 -16.69
CA PHE A 193 -14.41 17.82 -15.89
C PHE A 193 -15.63 17.56 -16.77
N THR A 194 -15.99 16.29 -16.96
CA THR A 194 -17.20 15.93 -17.71
C THR A 194 -18.39 15.92 -16.77
N ILE A 195 -19.34 16.81 -17.04
CA ILE A 195 -20.55 17.01 -16.25
C ILE A 195 -21.70 16.29 -16.90
N ILE A 196 -22.37 15.45 -16.12
CA ILE A 196 -23.51 14.64 -16.56
C ILE A 196 -24.69 14.87 -15.61
N SER A 197 -25.89 14.55 -16.08
CA SER A 197 -27.07 14.50 -15.22
C SER A 197 -26.95 13.32 -14.25
N ALA A 198 -27.02 13.61 -12.95
CA ALA A 198 -26.90 12.59 -11.92
C ALA A 198 -28.10 11.65 -11.92
N GLY A 199 -27.84 10.36 -12.11
CA GLY A 199 -28.84 9.30 -12.14
C GLY A 199 -28.68 8.30 -10.97
N PRO A 200 -29.64 7.37 -10.78
CA PRO A 200 -29.42 6.20 -9.96
C PRO A 200 -28.26 5.36 -10.54
N PRO A 201 -27.55 4.56 -9.72
CA PRO A 201 -26.49 3.71 -10.23
C PRO A 201 -27.02 2.61 -11.14
N GLU A 202 -26.13 2.06 -11.96
CA GLU A 202 -26.38 0.83 -12.68
C GLU A 202 -26.36 -0.39 -11.74
N ALA A 203 -26.92 -1.51 -12.21
CA ALA A 203 -26.87 -2.75 -11.48
C ALA A 203 -25.41 -3.21 -11.29
N VAL A 204 -25.15 -3.89 -10.17
CA VAL A 204 -23.87 -4.59 -10.02
C VAL A 204 -23.74 -5.68 -11.09
N GLY A 205 -22.49 -6.01 -11.44
CA GLY A 205 -22.21 -7.13 -12.34
C GLY A 205 -22.56 -8.50 -11.74
N ASN A 206 -21.99 -9.56 -12.28
CA ASN A 206 -22.26 -10.91 -11.80
C ASN A 206 -21.78 -11.11 -10.35
N CYS A 207 -22.64 -11.66 -9.51
CA CYS A 207 -22.32 -11.97 -8.11
C CYS A 207 -21.98 -13.45 -7.95
N THR A 208 -20.99 -13.74 -7.12
CA THR A 208 -20.53 -15.09 -6.80
C THR A 208 -20.51 -15.30 -5.30
N THR A 209 -20.78 -16.54 -4.87
CA THR A 209 -20.61 -16.95 -3.47
C THR A 209 -19.28 -17.64 -3.26
N GLY A 210 -18.59 -17.30 -2.18
CA GLY A 210 -17.39 -18.00 -1.69
C GLY A 210 -17.49 -18.29 -0.20
N ASN A 211 -16.64 -19.19 0.29
CA ASN A 211 -16.50 -19.55 1.71
C ASN A 211 -17.85 -19.76 2.43
N VAL A 212 -18.72 -20.58 1.84
CA VAL A 212 -20.02 -20.91 2.42
C VAL A 212 -19.82 -21.85 3.61
N THR A 213 -20.25 -21.44 4.79
CA THR A 213 -20.20 -22.24 6.01
C THR A 213 -21.61 -22.66 6.45
N SER A 214 -21.73 -23.23 7.65
CA SER A 214 -23.03 -23.50 8.25
C SER A 214 -23.76 -22.26 8.76
N HIS A 215 -23.11 -21.10 8.81
CA HIS A 215 -23.68 -19.87 9.40
C HIS A 215 -23.24 -18.58 8.70
N SER A 216 -22.49 -18.68 7.60
CA SER A 216 -21.99 -17.53 6.87
C SER A 216 -21.78 -17.81 5.37
N VAL A 217 -21.74 -16.74 4.57
CA VAL A 217 -21.29 -16.78 3.18
C VAL A 217 -20.58 -15.48 2.83
N HIS A 218 -19.53 -15.57 2.01
CA HIS A 218 -18.97 -14.40 1.33
C HIS A 218 -19.67 -14.20 -0.01
N ILE A 219 -20.13 -12.97 -0.27
CA ILE A 219 -20.73 -12.58 -1.54
C ILE A 219 -19.90 -11.47 -2.14
N THR A 220 -19.40 -11.71 -3.35
CA THR A 220 -18.61 -10.75 -4.12
C THR A 220 -19.23 -10.58 -5.49
N CYS A 221 -19.48 -9.35 -5.90
CA CYS A 221 -19.93 -9.05 -7.25
C CYS A 221 -18.81 -8.42 -8.08
N SER A 222 -18.82 -8.72 -9.38
CA SER A 222 -18.01 -8.01 -10.38
C SER A 222 -18.26 -6.50 -10.26
N PRO A 223 -17.28 -5.66 -10.69
CA PRO A 223 -17.34 -4.22 -10.51
C PRO A 223 -18.72 -3.67 -10.91
N PRO A 224 -19.22 -2.68 -10.16
CA PRO A 224 -20.47 -2.03 -10.52
C PRO A 224 -20.36 -1.42 -11.92
N GLY A 225 -21.49 -1.29 -12.60
CA GLY A 225 -21.60 -0.39 -13.75
C GLY A 225 -21.41 1.07 -13.33
N PHE A 226 -21.86 1.96 -14.19
CA PHE A 226 -21.79 3.39 -13.94
C PHE A 226 -22.52 3.81 -12.65
N ASP A 227 -21.89 4.61 -11.80
CA ASP A 227 -22.44 5.00 -10.49
C ASP A 227 -23.49 6.13 -10.56
N GLY A 228 -23.88 6.51 -11.77
CA GLY A 228 -24.76 7.65 -12.03
C GLY A 228 -24.09 9.01 -11.78
N GLY A 229 -22.76 9.04 -11.66
CA GLY A 229 -21.94 10.23 -11.42
C GLY A 229 -21.91 10.71 -9.97
N LEU A 230 -22.42 9.92 -9.04
CA LEU A 230 -22.43 10.22 -7.61
C LEU A 230 -21.83 9.06 -6.82
N GLN A 231 -21.27 9.37 -5.65
CA GLN A 231 -20.77 8.32 -4.76
C GLN A 231 -21.88 7.33 -4.41
N GLN A 232 -21.65 6.08 -4.79
CA GLN A 232 -22.57 4.98 -4.54
C GLN A 232 -22.18 4.15 -3.32
N SER A 233 -23.12 3.34 -2.86
CA SER A 233 -22.93 2.30 -1.85
C SER A 233 -23.77 1.09 -2.24
N PHE A 234 -23.53 -0.04 -1.59
CA PHE A 234 -24.16 -1.31 -1.93
C PHE A 234 -24.93 -1.85 -0.75
N LEU A 235 -26.08 -2.44 -1.03
CA LEU A 235 -26.94 -3.06 -0.03
C LEU A 235 -27.11 -4.54 -0.40
N LEU A 236 -26.80 -5.42 0.55
CA LEU A 236 -27.11 -6.84 0.49
C LEU A 236 -28.30 -7.11 1.41
N GLN A 237 -29.35 -7.67 0.84
CA GLN A 237 -30.46 -8.21 1.61
C GLN A 237 -30.52 -9.72 1.36
N VAL A 238 -30.68 -10.50 2.43
CA VAL A 238 -30.72 -11.97 2.37
C VAL A 238 -32.04 -12.42 2.98
N TRP A 239 -32.80 -13.22 2.24
CA TRP A 239 -34.07 -13.79 2.69
C TRP A 239 -34.00 -15.31 2.69
N LYS A 240 -34.67 -15.93 3.65
CA LYS A 240 -34.93 -17.38 3.61
C LYS A 240 -35.89 -17.66 2.45
N LEU A 241 -35.48 -18.54 1.54
CA LEU A 241 -36.25 -18.78 0.30
C LEU A 241 -37.62 -19.40 0.57
N GLN A 242 -37.74 -20.22 1.62
CA GLN A 242 -38.98 -20.92 1.96
C GLN A 242 -39.99 -20.03 2.70
N SER A 243 -39.55 -19.29 3.72
CA SER A 243 -40.45 -18.46 4.55
C SER A 243 -40.62 -17.03 4.04
N GLY A 244 -39.73 -16.56 3.15
CA GLY A 244 -39.68 -15.16 2.72
C GLY A 244 -39.17 -14.19 3.80
N GLU A 245 -38.75 -14.70 4.96
CA GLU A 245 -38.25 -13.92 6.09
C GLU A 245 -36.90 -13.27 5.74
N LEU A 246 -36.75 -11.97 6.03
CA LEU A 246 -35.49 -11.26 5.89
C LEU A 246 -34.52 -11.72 6.98
N ALA A 247 -33.46 -12.42 6.58
CA ALA A 247 -32.42 -12.90 7.48
C ALA A 247 -31.36 -11.83 7.78
N LEU A 248 -30.90 -11.09 6.76
CA LEU A 248 -29.85 -10.08 6.91
C LEU A 248 -30.07 -8.88 6.00
N ASN A 249 -29.61 -7.71 6.46
CA ASN A 249 -29.60 -6.47 5.71
C ASN A 249 -28.29 -5.71 6.01
N LEU A 250 -27.37 -5.68 5.05
CA LEU A 250 -26.01 -5.18 5.22
C LEU A 250 -25.70 -4.13 4.17
N SER A 251 -25.02 -3.05 4.55
CA SER A 251 -24.51 -2.04 3.61
C SER A 251 -22.99 -2.07 3.53
N SER A 252 -22.43 -1.72 2.37
CA SER A 252 -20.99 -1.67 2.15
C SER A 252 -20.62 -0.59 1.12
N LYS A 253 -19.40 -0.07 1.22
CA LYS A 253 -18.85 0.86 0.21
C LYS A 253 -18.32 0.14 -1.04
N ARG A 254 -18.15 -1.18 -0.96
CA ARG A 254 -17.72 -2.05 -2.08
C ARG A 254 -18.75 -3.17 -2.25
N PRO A 255 -18.89 -3.78 -3.44
CA PRO A 255 -19.82 -4.90 -3.66
C PRO A 255 -19.26 -6.22 -3.12
N LEU A 256 -18.81 -6.20 -1.86
CA LEU A 256 -18.22 -7.30 -1.12
C LEU A 256 -18.87 -7.36 0.27
N PHE A 257 -19.38 -8.53 0.63
CA PHE A 257 -20.14 -8.74 1.84
C PHE A 257 -19.78 -10.06 2.51
N GLU A 258 -19.67 -10.03 3.84
CA GLU A 258 -19.66 -11.21 4.69
C GLU A 258 -21.04 -11.34 5.35
N ALA A 259 -21.89 -12.22 4.83
CA ALA A 259 -23.24 -12.40 5.35
C ALA A 259 -23.22 -13.39 6.51
N ARG A 260 -23.33 -12.88 7.75
CA ARG A 260 -23.40 -13.66 8.99
C ARG A 260 -24.18 -12.88 10.06
N PRO A 261 -24.85 -13.56 11.01
CA PRO A 261 -25.08 -15.00 11.10
C PRO A 261 -26.24 -15.48 10.19
N LEU A 262 -26.21 -16.75 9.78
CA LEU A 262 -27.25 -17.41 8.98
C LEU A 262 -27.63 -18.78 9.59
N ASP A 263 -28.86 -19.24 9.32
CA ASP A 263 -29.30 -20.56 9.75
C ASP A 263 -28.65 -21.67 8.91
N SER A 264 -28.26 -22.77 9.56
CA SER A 264 -27.58 -23.89 8.90
C SER A 264 -28.52 -24.75 8.06
N GLY A 265 -28.06 -25.23 6.91
CA GLY A 265 -28.82 -26.13 6.03
C GLY A 265 -29.97 -25.48 5.26
N HIS A 266 -30.14 -24.17 5.35
CA HIS A 266 -31.25 -23.43 4.74
C HIS A 266 -30.86 -22.86 3.37
N VAL A 267 -31.86 -22.69 2.50
CA VAL A 267 -31.69 -22.04 1.19
C VAL A 267 -32.07 -20.57 1.33
N PHE A 268 -31.19 -19.69 0.85
CA PHE A 268 -31.35 -18.25 0.90
C PHE A 268 -31.37 -17.64 -0.48
N ARG A 269 -32.18 -16.59 -0.64
CA ARG A 269 -32.11 -15.65 -1.76
C ARG A 269 -31.38 -14.41 -1.28
N ALA A 270 -30.27 -14.06 -1.91
CA ALA A 270 -29.60 -12.78 -1.71
C ALA A 270 -29.92 -11.84 -2.88
N GLN A 271 -30.15 -10.56 -2.57
CA GLN A 271 -30.21 -9.49 -3.55
C GLN A 271 -29.20 -8.42 -3.21
N VAL A 272 -28.39 -8.06 -4.20
CA VAL A 272 -27.44 -6.96 -4.12
C VAL A 272 -27.95 -5.82 -4.99
N VAL A 273 -28.11 -4.64 -4.40
CA VAL A 273 -28.44 -3.39 -5.11
C VAL A 273 -27.33 -2.37 -4.90
N ALA A 274 -27.00 -1.64 -5.96
CA ALA A 274 -26.23 -0.40 -5.84
C ALA A 274 -27.21 0.75 -5.59
N PHE A 275 -26.81 1.74 -4.80
CA PHE A 275 -27.64 2.90 -4.53
C PHE A 275 -26.81 4.16 -4.29
N ASN A 276 -27.37 5.30 -4.67
CA ASN A 276 -26.84 6.63 -4.36
C ASN A 276 -28.02 7.54 -3.93
N SER A 277 -27.81 8.85 -3.80
CA SER A 277 -28.87 9.79 -3.41
C SER A 277 -29.97 9.98 -4.47
N ARG A 278 -29.80 9.46 -5.69
CA ARG A 278 -30.78 9.53 -6.78
C ARG A 278 -31.66 8.28 -6.87
N GLY A 279 -31.25 7.17 -6.29
CA GLY A 279 -32.06 5.96 -6.25
C GLY A 279 -31.26 4.67 -6.11
N ARG A 280 -31.95 3.56 -6.34
CA ARG A 280 -31.39 2.21 -6.31
C ARG A 280 -31.36 1.63 -7.72
N SER A 281 -30.36 0.82 -8.01
CA SER A 281 -30.30 0.03 -9.23
C SER A 281 -31.23 -1.18 -9.16
N SER A 282 -31.39 -1.87 -10.29
CA SER A 282 -32.10 -3.14 -10.31
C SER A 282 -31.35 -4.21 -9.51
N PRO A 283 -32.05 -5.06 -8.74
CA PRO A 283 -31.41 -6.02 -7.84
C PRO A 283 -30.76 -7.17 -8.60
N LYS A 284 -29.48 -7.44 -8.29
CA LYS A 284 -28.83 -8.67 -8.72
C LYS A 284 -29.13 -9.77 -7.71
N THR A 285 -29.86 -10.79 -8.16
CA THR A 285 -30.31 -11.90 -7.31
C THR A 285 -29.39 -13.11 -7.48
N LEU A 286 -29.08 -13.78 -6.37
CA LEU A 286 -28.39 -15.07 -6.33
C LEU A 286 -29.02 -15.95 -5.25
N ILE A 287 -28.90 -17.27 -5.41
CA ILE A 287 -29.43 -18.26 -4.47
C ILE A 287 -28.26 -19.12 -3.99
N PHE A 288 -28.21 -19.37 -2.69
CA PHE A 288 -27.21 -20.24 -2.08
C PHE A 288 -27.81 -21.04 -0.92
N ARG A 289 -27.09 -22.09 -0.50
CA ARG A 289 -27.47 -22.93 0.64
C ARG A 289 -26.32 -22.99 1.63
N THR A 290 -26.59 -22.72 2.91
CA THR A 290 -25.61 -22.91 3.98
C THR A 290 -25.37 -24.39 4.27
N LEU A 291 -24.19 -24.73 4.75
CA LEU A 291 -23.87 -26.11 5.12
C LEU A 291 -24.74 -26.56 6.32
N LYS A 292 -25.08 -27.84 6.38
CA LYS A 292 -25.70 -28.41 7.57
C LYS A 292 -24.64 -28.51 8.67
N LYS A 293 -24.99 -28.20 9.92
CA LYS A 293 -24.12 -28.55 11.05
C LYS A 293 -24.03 -30.08 11.11
N ALA A 294 -22.84 -30.61 11.34
CA ALA A 294 -22.68 -32.05 11.57
C ALA A 294 -23.37 -32.39 12.90
N GLU A 295 -24.46 -33.14 12.82
CA GLU A 295 -25.03 -33.81 13.99
C GLU A 295 -24.12 -35.00 14.29
N MET A 296 -23.40 -34.94 15.42
CA MET A 296 -22.79 -36.14 15.95
C MET A 296 -23.95 -37.07 16.34
N HIS A 297 -24.18 -38.11 15.55
CA HIS A 297 -24.96 -39.25 16.01
C HIS A 297 -24.25 -39.71 17.29
N LYS A 298 -24.80 -39.35 18.45
CA LYS A 298 -24.56 -40.14 19.65
C LYS A 298 -25.13 -41.50 19.28
N SER A 299 -24.27 -42.43 18.88
CA SER A 299 -24.64 -43.83 18.96
C SER A 299 -25.23 -44.02 20.35
N LEU A 300 -26.46 -44.52 20.41
CA LEU A 300 -27.03 -45.03 21.64
C LEU A 300 -25.91 -45.88 22.28
N PRO A 301 -25.57 -45.72 23.57
CA PRO A 301 -24.72 -46.71 24.19
C PRO A 301 -25.44 -48.05 23.97
N SER A 302 -24.83 -48.93 23.18
CA SER A 302 -25.28 -50.30 23.08
C SER A 302 -25.37 -50.79 24.53
N GLN A 303 -26.57 -51.21 24.94
CA GLN A 303 -26.80 -51.84 26.24
C GLN A 303 -26.06 -53.18 26.20
N VAL A 304 -24.74 -53.13 26.37
CA VAL A 304 -23.94 -54.30 26.67
C VAL A 304 -24.14 -54.51 28.16
N GLU A 305 -25.03 -55.44 28.51
CA GLU A 305 -25.10 -55.97 29.87
C GLU A 305 -23.68 -56.41 30.28
N PRO A 306 -23.13 -55.90 31.39
CA PRO A 306 -21.87 -56.43 31.89
C PRO A 306 -22.08 -57.89 32.34
N PRO A 307 -21.18 -58.83 31.98
CA PRO A 307 -21.26 -60.20 32.48
C PRO A 307 -21.16 -60.22 34.01
N PRO A 308 -21.79 -61.19 34.68
CA PRO A 308 -21.87 -61.22 36.14
C PRO A 308 -20.48 -61.22 36.81
N LEU A 309 -20.27 -60.23 37.66
CA LEU A 309 -19.12 -60.04 38.55
C LEU A 309 -19.00 -61.20 39.56
N VAL A 310 -18.44 -62.34 39.15
CA VAL A 310 -18.12 -63.45 40.07
C VAL A 310 -16.65 -63.92 39.98
N LEU A 311 -15.80 -63.36 39.11
CA LEU A 311 -14.41 -63.83 38.98
C LEU A 311 -13.32 -62.73 39.02
N ILE A 312 -13.52 -61.66 39.80
CA ILE A 312 -12.46 -60.65 40.04
C ILE A 312 -12.14 -60.45 41.54
N ASN A 313 -12.62 -61.34 42.43
CA ASN A 313 -12.19 -61.36 43.84
C ASN A 313 -11.01 -62.31 44.10
N GLY A 314 -10.62 -63.15 43.12
CA GLY A 314 -9.48 -64.07 43.24
C GLY A 314 -8.12 -63.49 42.82
N ALA A 315 -8.10 -62.55 41.89
CA ALA A 315 -6.85 -61.98 41.36
C ALA A 315 -6.22 -60.92 42.30
N ILE A 316 -7.04 -60.19 43.06
CA ILE A 316 -6.57 -59.12 43.97
C ILE A 316 -5.91 -59.71 45.23
N ALA A 317 -6.40 -60.85 45.73
CA ALA A 317 -5.78 -61.57 46.86
C ALA A 317 -4.42 -62.19 46.48
N GLY A 318 -4.27 -62.69 45.25
CA GLY A 318 -3.01 -63.25 44.75
C GLY A 318 -1.90 -62.20 44.61
N VAL A 319 -2.23 -61.01 44.10
CA VAL A 319 -1.26 -59.91 43.95
C VAL A 319 -0.81 -59.36 45.31
N ALA A 320 -1.70 -59.27 46.30
CA ALA A 320 -1.35 -58.82 47.65
C ALA A 320 -0.37 -59.78 48.36
N LEU A 321 -0.53 -61.10 48.17
CA LEU A 321 0.39 -62.10 48.73
C LEU A 321 1.78 -62.04 48.08
N ILE A 322 1.87 -61.78 46.78
CA ILE A 322 3.14 -61.62 46.07
C ILE A 322 3.87 -60.35 46.51
N ILE A 323 3.13 -59.24 46.69
CA ILE A 323 3.70 -57.99 47.21
C ILE A 323 4.20 -58.18 48.65
N ALA A 324 3.46 -58.86 49.52
CA ALA A 324 3.90 -59.15 50.88
C ALA A 324 5.17 -60.02 50.91
N ALA A 325 5.24 -61.07 50.07
CA ALA A 325 6.40 -61.94 49.98
C ALA A 325 7.66 -61.20 49.49
N THR A 326 7.52 -60.31 48.50
CA THR A 326 8.64 -59.50 47.99
C THR A 326 9.13 -58.49 49.03
N PHE A 327 8.24 -57.88 49.83
CA PHE A 327 8.64 -57.01 50.94
C PHE A 327 9.40 -57.76 52.03
N VAL A 328 8.98 -58.98 52.40
CA VAL A 328 9.69 -59.82 53.38
C VAL A 328 11.07 -60.22 52.86
N ALA A 329 11.18 -60.60 51.58
CA ALA A 329 12.45 -60.94 50.94
C ALA A 329 13.42 -59.74 50.89
N LEU A 330 12.93 -58.55 50.53
CA LEU A 330 13.72 -57.31 50.54
C LEU A 330 14.18 -56.93 51.95
N PHE A 331 13.31 -57.05 52.95
CA PHE A 331 13.67 -56.74 54.33
C PHE A 331 14.73 -57.73 54.87
N SER A 332 14.60 -59.01 54.53
CA SER A 332 15.58 -60.06 54.83
C SER A 332 16.94 -59.75 54.19
N TRP A 333 16.93 -59.39 52.90
CA TRP A 333 18.12 -59.04 52.14
C TRP A 333 18.81 -57.79 52.70
N VAL A 334 18.06 -56.75 53.07
CA VAL A 334 18.61 -55.52 53.69
C VAL A 334 19.23 -55.84 55.06
N LYS A 335 18.63 -56.72 55.87
CA LYS A 335 19.25 -57.16 57.13
C LYS A 335 20.55 -57.96 56.90
N ILE A 336 20.59 -58.85 55.90
CA ILE A 336 21.80 -59.61 55.54
C ILE A 336 22.90 -58.67 54.99
N TYR A 337 22.53 -57.71 54.14
CA TYR A 337 23.45 -56.72 53.58
C TYR A 337 24.05 -55.81 54.67
N ARG A 338 23.23 -55.35 55.62
CA ARG A 338 23.70 -54.57 56.79
C ARG A 338 24.62 -55.38 57.71
N LYS A 339 24.38 -56.69 57.87
CA LYS A 339 25.27 -57.60 58.63
C LYS A 339 26.61 -57.84 57.91
N LYS A 340 26.62 -57.91 56.57
CA LYS A 340 27.82 -58.13 55.75
C LYS A 340 28.68 -56.86 55.59
N ARG A 341 28.08 -55.66 55.63
CA ARG A 341 28.80 -54.36 55.54
C ARG A 341 29.50 -53.97 56.84
N ARG A 342 29.06 -54.46 58.02
CA ARG A 342 29.77 -54.27 59.30
C ARG A 342 31.04 -55.11 59.46
N SER A 343 31.24 -56.17 58.66
CA SER A 343 32.43 -57.03 58.72
C SER A 343 33.56 -56.64 57.75
N ARG A 344 33.32 -55.72 56.80
CA ARG A 344 34.29 -55.35 55.75
C ARG A 344 35.09 -54.06 56.02
N ASN A 345 34.81 -53.32 57.10
CA ASN A 345 35.49 -52.05 57.43
C ASN A 345 36.74 -52.19 58.32
N HIS A 346 37.36 -53.38 58.43
CA HIS A 346 38.53 -53.59 59.32
C HIS A 346 39.82 -54.11 58.66
N LYS A 347 39.93 -54.08 57.33
CA LYS A 347 41.17 -54.37 56.58
C LYS A 347 41.11 -53.55 55.28
N ARG A 348 42.07 -52.75 54.84
CA ARG A 348 43.46 -52.53 55.22
C ARG A 348 43.94 -51.33 54.37
N ASN A 349 44.58 -50.36 55.02
CA ASN A 349 45.30 -49.24 54.40
C ASN A 349 46.51 -49.71 53.59
N GLY A 350 46.93 -48.93 52.58
CA GLY A 350 48.32 -48.92 52.06
C GLY A 350 48.47 -48.47 50.59
N PRO A 351 49.56 -47.78 50.19
CA PRO A 351 49.48 -46.65 49.25
C PRO A 351 50.43 -46.67 48.01
N LEU A 352 50.16 -45.70 47.11
CA LEU A 352 51.06 -44.85 46.28
C LEU A 352 51.75 -45.32 44.99
N THR A 353 51.92 -44.32 44.11
CA THR A 353 52.81 -44.14 42.92
C THR A 353 52.27 -44.59 41.55
N HIS A 354 52.56 -43.95 40.39
CA HIS A 354 52.94 -42.59 39.93
C HIS A 354 53.04 -42.70 38.37
N ILE A 355 52.89 -41.59 37.62
CA ILE A 355 53.34 -41.39 36.20
C ILE A 355 52.54 -42.19 35.12
N GLY A 356 52.16 -41.69 33.94
CA GLY A 356 52.32 -40.43 33.24
C GLY A 356 52.14 -40.65 31.72
N SER A 357 51.52 -39.66 31.06
CA SER A 357 51.90 -39.10 29.75
C SER A 357 51.43 -39.70 28.42
N LYS A 358 51.17 -38.75 27.50
CA LYS A 358 51.14 -38.79 26.01
C LYS A 358 49.93 -39.44 25.33
N ASP A 359 49.49 -39.04 24.14
CA ASP A 359 49.65 -37.88 23.25
C ASP A 359 48.69 -38.13 22.06
N ASN A 360 48.36 -37.07 21.32
CA ASN A 360 47.91 -37.02 19.90
C ASN A 360 46.45 -37.42 19.55
N ASN A 361 45.55 -36.51 19.11
CA ASN A 361 45.48 -35.72 17.84
C ASN A 361 44.93 -36.56 16.65
N PRO A 362 44.32 -36.00 15.59
CA PRO A 362 43.05 -35.25 15.50
C PRO A 362 42.15 -35.68 14.30
N ASP A 363 41.19 -34.80 13.97
CA ASP A 363 40.49 -34.58 12.68
C ASP A 363 39.28 -35.46 12.33
N LEU A 364 38.14 -34.81 12.11
CA LEU A 364 37.61 -34.66 10.74
C LEU A 364 36.47 -33.61 10.67
N ILE A 365 36.61 -32.74 9.68
CA ILE A 365 35.63 -31.79 9.11
C ILE A 365 34.68 -32.57 8.19
N CYS A 366 33.41 -32.15 8.07
CA CYS A 366 32.68 -32.02 6.80
C CYS A 366 31.34 -31.28 7.00
N GLU A 367 31.19 -30.24 6.18
CA GLU A 367 30.00 -29.57 5.59
C GLU A 367 28.70 -29.38 6.38
#